data_AF-P02240-F1
#
_entry.id   AF-P02240-F1
#
_cell.length_a   1.000
_cell.length_b   1.000
_cell.length_c   1.000
_cell.angle_alpha   90.00
_cell.angle_beta   90.00
_cell.angle_gamma   90.00
#
_symmetry.space_group_name_H-M   'P 1'
#
loop_
_entity.id
_entity.type
_entity.pdbx_description
1 polymer ?
#
loop_
_entity_poly.entity_id
_entity_poly.type
_entity_poly.pdbx_seq_one_letter_code
_entity_poly.pdbx_strand_id
1 'polypeptide(L)'
;MGALTESQAALVKSSWEEFNANIPKHTHRFFILVLEIAPAAKDLFSFLKGTSEVPQNNPELQAHAGKVFKLVYEAAIQLQVTGVVVTDATLKNLGSVHVSKGVADAHFPVVKEAILKTIKEVVGAKWSEELNSAWTIAYDELAIVIKKEMNDAA
;
A
#
# COMPACT_ATOMS: atom_id res chain seq x y z
N MET A 1 -2.45 8.11 -17.76
CA MET A 1 -1.16 8.07 -17.05
C MET A 1 -0.56 9.46 -17.09
N GLY A 2 -0.85 10.25 -16.05
CA GLY A 2 -0.19 11.55 -15.87
C GLY A 2 1.01 11.32 -14.98
N ALA A 3 2.22 11.63 -15.47
CA ALA A 3 3.42 11.63 -14.64
C ALA A 3 3.18 12.52 -13.41
N LEU A 4 3.62 12.07 -12.24
CA LEU A 4 3.56 12.88 -11.03
C LEU A 4 4.50 14.08 -11.19
N THR A 5 4.07 15.25 -10.72
CA THR A 5 4.94 16.42 -10.65
C THR A 5 6.01 16.27 -9.56
N GLU A 6 7.06 17.10 -9.61
CA GLU A 6 8.08 17.13 -8.57
C GLU A 6 7.51 17.48 -7.18
N SER A 7 6.53 18.40 -7.12
CA SER A 7 5.83 18.73 -5.87
C SER A 7 5.05 17.54 -5.32
N GLN A 8 4.31 16.83 -6.17
CA GLN A 8 3.56 15.64 -5.76
C GLN A 8 4.48 14.51 -5.26
N ALA A 9 5.60 14.27 -5.94
CA ALA A 9 6.59 13.29 -5.49
C ALA A 9 7.22 13.68 -4.15
N ALA A 10 7.52 14.97 -3.93
CA ALA A 10 8.02 15.48 -2.66
C ALA A 10 7.00 15.31 -1.52
N LEU A 11 5.71 15.52 -1.80
CA LEU A 11 4.62 15.29 -0.84
C LEU A 11 4.52 13.80 -0.45
N VAL A 12 4.55 12.89 -1.43
CA VAL A 12 4.54 11.44 -1.15
C VAL A 12 5.77 11.02 -0.35
N LYS A 13 6.96 11.52 -0.71
CA LYS A 13 8.20 11.26 0.03
C LYS A 13 8.10 11.68 1.50
N SER A 14 7.74 12.94 1.75
CA SER A 14 7.66 13.49 3.11
C SER A 14 6.63 12.72 3.96
N SER A 15 5.44 12.44 3.41
CA SER A 15 4.41 11.67 4.12
C SER A 15 4.79 10.20 4.35
N TRP A 16 5.57 9.58 3.45
CA TRP A 16 6.12 8.24 3.66
C TRP A 16 7.20 8.23 4.76
N GLU A 17 8.07 9.24 4.83
CA GLU A 17 9.06 9.38 5.90
C GLU A 17 8.39 9.52 7.27
N GLU A 18 7.30 10.27 7.36
CA GLU A 18 6.47 10.36 8.57
C GLU A 18 5.80 9.02 8.94
N PHE A 19 5.28 8.30 7.96
CA PHE A 19 4.75 6.95 8.19
C PHE A 19 5.84 6.01 8.72
N ASN A 20 7.05 6.07 8.14
CA ASN A 20 8.15 5.21 8.51
C ASN A 20 8.75 5.55 9.89
N ALA A 21 8.52 6.76 10.41
CA ALA A 21 8.98 7.18 11.73
C ALA A 21 8.29 6.43 12.88
N ASN A 22 7.13 5.80 12.66
CA ASN A 22 6.43 5.01 13.68
C ASN A 22 5.73 3.78 13.09
N ILE A 23 6.54 2.86 12.55
CA ILE A 23 6.08 1.61 11.96
C ILE A 23 5.12 0.82 12.88
N PRO A 24 5.39 0.59 14.18
CA PRO A 24 4.48 -0.18 15.03
C PRO A 24 3.07 0.43 15.08
N LYS A 25 2.95 1.74 15.27
CA LYS A 25 1.66 2.43 15.31
C LYS A 25 0.96 2.40 13.95
N HIS A 26 1.64 2.82 12.89
CA HIS A 26 0.99 3.05 11.60
C HIS A 26 0.64 1.75 10.87
N THR A 27 1.47 0.71 11.01
CA THR A 27 1.15 -0.60 10.42
C THR A 27 0.01 -1.30 11.14
N HIS A 28 -0.06 -1.23 12.47
CA HIS A 28 -1.20 -1.73 13.23
C HIS A 28 -2.49 -0.99 12.82
N ARG A 29 -2.46 0.35 12.73
CA ARG A 29 -3.61 1.15 12.32
C ARG A 29 -4.06 0.83 10.89
N PHE A 30 -3.13 0.64 9.97
CA PHE A 30 -3.44 0.22 8.60
C PHE A 30 -4.26 -1.07 8.57
N PHE A 31 -3.87 -2.10 9.33
CA PHE A 31 -4.63 -3.35 9.37
C PHE A 31 -5.99 -3.22 10.06
N ILE A 32 -6.10 -2.38 11.09
CA ILE A 32 -7.40 -2.05 11.67
C ILE A 32 -8.32 -1.45 10.60
N LEU A 33 -7.83 -0.48 9.82
CA LEU A 33 -8.60 0.14 8.73
C LEU A 33 -9.00 -0.86 7.64
N VAL A 34 -8.11 -1.79 7.27
CA VAL A 34 -8.45 -2.88 6.33
C VAL A 34 -9.60 -3.73 6.86
N LEU A 35 -9.57 -4.11 8.14
CA LEU A 35 -10.63 -4.94 8.74
C LEU A 35 -11.92 -4.17 9.01
N GLU A 36 -11.85 -2.85 9.24
CA GLU A 36 -13.03 -1.99 9.30
C GLU A 36 -13.76 -1.92 7.94
N ILE A 37 -13.01 -1.90 6.83
CA ILE A 37 -13.57 -1.84 5.47
C ILE A 37 -14.05 -3.23 5.01
N ALA A 38 -13.26 -4.27 5.25
CA ALA A 38 -13.55 -5.64 4.81
C ALA A 38 -13.11 -6.67 5.88
N PRO A 39 -13.98 -6.98 6.86
CA PRO A 39 -13.66 -7.93 7.93
C PRO A 39 -13.21 -9.31 7.43
N ALA A 40 -13.77 -9.77 6.30
CA ALA A 40 -13.43 -11.04 5.67
C ALA A 40 -11.97 -11.11 5.17
N ALA A 41 -11.29 -9.98 4.98
CA ALA A 41 -9.89 -9.96 4.58
C ALA A 41 -8.94 -10.53 5.65
N LYS A 42 -9.40 -10.66 6.90
CA LYS A 42 -8.63 -11.24 8.02
C LYS A 42 -8.05 -12.62 7.66
N ASP A 43 -8.83 -13.45 6.97
CA ASP A 43 -8.44 -14.81 6.62
C ASP A 43 -7.43 -14.89 5.46
N LEU A 44 -7.05 -13.77 4.85
CA LEU A 44 -5.99 -13.72 3.84
C LEU A 44 -4.60 -13.61 4.48
N PHE A 45 -4.50 -13.09 5.71
CA PHE A 45 -3.24 -12.79 6.37
C PHE A 45 -2.90 -13.84 7.45
N SER A 46 -1.81 -14.59 7.25
CA SER A 46 -1.36 -15.63 8.20
C SER A 46 -1.16 -15.10 9.62
N PHE A 47 -0.60 -13.90 9.76
CA PHE A 47 -0.35 -13.25 11.05
C PHE A 47 -1.61 -12.69 11.74
N LEU A 48 -2.79 -12.77 11.10
CA LEU A 48 -4.09 -12.40 11.68
C LEU A 48 -4.99 -13.62 11.95
N LYS A 49 -4.69 -14.78 11.34
CA LYS A 49 -5.50 -15.98 11.54
C LYS A 49 -5.45 -16.43 13.00
N GLY A 50 -6.62 -16.70 13.55
CA GLY A 50 -6.77 -17.17 14.93
C GLY A 50 -6.58 -16.10 16.01
N THR A 51 -6.21 -14.87 15.67
CA THR A 51 -6.18 -13.77 16.65
C THR A 51 -7.59 -13.25 16.91
N SER A 52 -7.87 -12.72 18.10
CA SER A 52 -9.12 -11.97 18.34
C SER A 52 -9.03 -10.58 17.71
N GLU A 53 -7.90 -9.90 17.93
CA GLU A 53 -7.62 -8.52 17.52
C GLU A 53 -6.37 -8.46 16.60
N VAL A 54 -6.16 -7.33 15.94
CA VAL A 54 -4.93 -7.09 15.17
C VAL A 54 -3.76 -6.98 16.16
N PRO A 55 -2.69 -7.80 16.04
CA PRO A 55 -1.58 -7.74 16.98
C PRO A 55 -0.79 -6.43 16.81
N GLN A 56 -0.42 -5.77 17.91
CA GLN A 56 0.29 -4.48 17.87
C GLN A 56 1.80 -4.61 17.61
N ASN A 57 2.42 -5.67 18.15
CA ASN A 57 3.88 -5.87 18.11
C ASN A 57 4.28 -7.14 17.33
N ASN A 58 3.55 -7.46 16.26
CA ASN A 58 3.89 -8.60 15.41
C ASN A 58 4.90 -8.18 14.30
N PRO A 59 6.10 -8.76 14.25
CA PRO A 59 7.14 -8.37 13.29
C PRO A 59 6.79 -8.71 11.84
N GLU A 60 6.03 -9.78 11.58
CA GLU A 60 5.58 -10.13 10.23
C GLU A 60 4.57 -9.12 9.70
N LEU A 61 3.61 -8.71 10.55
CA LEU A 61 2.63 -7.67 10.23
C LEU A 61 3.33 -6.35 9.90
N GLN A 62 4.26 -5.92 10.75
CA GLN A 62 5.02 -4.69 10.58
C GLN A 62 5.86 -4.72 9.31
N ALA A 63 6.59 -5.81 9.06
CA ALA A 63 7.40 -5.98 7.86
C ALA A 63 6.55 -6.00 6.58
N HIS A 64 5.38 -6.64 6.61
CA HIS A 64 4.47 -6.71 5.47
C HIS A 64 3.92 -5.33 5.12
N ALA A 65 3.28 -4.64 6.07
CA ALA A 65 2.71 -3.32 5.82
C ALA A 65 3.80 -2.30 5.45
N GLY A 66 4.97 -2.35 6.10
CA GLY A 66 6.10 -1.49 5.73
C GLY A 66 6.49 -1.64 4.26
N LYS A 67 6.56 -2.87 3.74
CA LYS A 67 6.83 -3.13 2.31
C LYS A 67 5.74 -2.58 1.40
N VAL A 68 4.47 -2.72 1.76
CA VAL A 68 3.35 -2.21 0.97
C VAL A 68 3.45 -0.69 0.78
N PHE A 69 3.60 0.07 1.87
CA PHE A 69 3.71 1.53 1.80
C PHE A 69 4.98 1.98 1.09
N LYS A 70 6.09 1.27 1.31
CA LYS A 70 7.36 1.55 0.61
C LYS A 70 7.23 1.36 -0.91
N LEU A 71 6.59 0.30 -1.39
CA LEU A 71 6.41 0.06 -2.82
C LEU A 71 5.55 1.13 -3.49
N VAL A 72 4.47 1.60 -2.83
CA VAL A 72 3.66 2.71 -3.36
C VAL A 72 4.46 4.02 -3.40
N TYR A 73 5.26 4.29 -2.37
CA TYR A 73 6.19 5.43 -2.39
C TYR A 73 7.21 5.33 -3.54
N GLU A 74 7.86 4.18 -3.72
CA GLU A 74 8.83 3.97 -4.80
C GLU A 74 8.18 4.09 -6.18
N ALA A 75 6.94 3.62 -6.34
CA ALA A 75 6.14 3.82 -7.55
C ALA A 75 5.87 5.30 -7.82
N ALA A 76 5.59 6.11 -6.80
CA ALA A 76 5.40 7.55 -6.96
C ALA A 76 6.67 8.24 -7.48
N ILE A 77 7.83 7.88 -6.93
CA ILE A 77 9.13 8.40 -7.40
C ILE A 77 9.41 7.95 -8.82
N GLN A 78 9.15 6.68 -9.14
CA GLN A 78 9.38 6.16 -10.48
C GLN A 78 8.49 6.87 -11.52
N LEU A 79 7.20 7.06 -11.22
CA LEU A 79 6.28 7.81 -12.07
C LEU A 79 6.73 9.26 -12.31
N GLN A 80 7.32 9.91 -11.31
CA GLN A 80 7.85 11.27 -11.47
C GLN A 80 9.13 11.29 -12.33
N VAL A 81 10.03 10.32 -12.16
CA VAL A 81 11.33 10.28 -12.86
C VAL A 81 11.21 9.74 -14.29
N THR A 82 10.44 8.67 -14.49
CA THR A 82 10.39 7.91 -15.75
C THR A 82 9.04 7.98 -16.45
N GLY A 83 8.00 8.47 -15.77
CA GLY A 83 6.62 8.50 -16.29
C GLY A 83 5.87 7.17 -16.18
N VAL A 84 6.50 6.09 -15.68
CA VAL A 84 5.91 4.74 -15.65
C VAL A 84 6.36 3.94 -14.41
N VAL A 85 5.52 3.01 -13.95
CA VAL A 85 5.93 1.97 -12.99
C VAL A 85 6.48 0.78 -13.77
N VAL A 86 7.74 0.41 -13.54
CA VAL A 86 8.42 -0.65 -14.31
C VAL A 86 8.26 -2.00 -13.61
N THR A 87 7.73 -3.00 -14.32
CA THR A 87 7.75 -4.39 -13.86
C THR A 87 9.18 -4.89 -13.71
N ASP A 88 9.51 -5.46 -12.55
CA ASP A 88 10.76 -6.18 -12.29
C ASP A 88 10.50 -7.63 -11.80
N ALA A 89 11.56 -8.35 -11.44
CA ALA A 89 11.43 -9.69 -10.86
C ALA A 89 10.68 -9.69 -9.51
N THR A 90 10.77 -8.60 -8.74
CA THR A 90 10.05 -8.43 -7.47
C THR A 90 8.54 -8.41 -7.68
N LEU A 91 8.05 -7.58 -8.61
CA LEU A 91 6.62 -7.44 -8.89
C LEU A 91 6.03 -8.73 -9.49
N LYS A 92 6.80 -9.45 -10.32
CA LYS A 92 6.42 -10.80 -10.80
C LYS A 92 6.21 -11.79 -9.67
N ASN A 93 7.18 -11.87 -8.76
CA ASN A 93 7.07 -12.74 -7.59
C ASN A 93 5.89 -12.32 -6.69
N LEU A 94 5.65 -11.01 -6.54
CA LEU A 94 4.47 -10.53 -5.82
C LEU A 94 3.18 -11.01 -6.46
N GLY A 95 3.03 -10.94 -7.78
CA GLY A 95 1.86 -11.45 -8.49
C GLY A 95 1.54 -12.92 -8.11
N SER A 96 2.54 -13.79 -8.22
CA SER A 96 2.41 -15.21 -7.83
C SER A 96 2.05 -15.40 -6.35
N VAL A 97 2.69 -14.65 -5.44
CA VAL A 97 2.37 -14.73 -4.00
C VAL A 97 0.92 -14.29 -3.74
N HIS A 98 0.44 -13.21 -4.36
CA HIS A 98 -0.94 -12.74 -4.18
C HIS A 98 -1.96 -13.78 -4.66
N VAL A 99 -1.74 -14.40 -5.83
CA VAL A 99 -2.58 -15.50 -6.34
C VAL A 99 -2.59 -16.67 -5.36
N SER A 100 -1.41 -17.11 -4.88
CA SER A 100 -1.29 -18.22 -3.92
C SER A 100 -2.03 -17.98 -2.59
N LYS A 101 -2.24 -16.72 -2.23
CA LYS A 101 -2.93 -16.30 -1.00
C LYS A 101 -4.42 -16.03 -1.21
N GLY A 102 -4.94 -16.23 -2.43
CA GLY A 102 -6.35 -15.99 -2.75
C GLY A 102 -6.71 -14.51 -2.88
N VAL A 103 -5.72 -13.64 -3.11
CA VAL A 103 -6.00 -12.22 -3.37
C VAL A 103 -6.57 -12.08 -4.77
N ALA A 104 -7.76 -11.49 -4.89
CA ALA A 104 -8.39 -11.06 -6.13
C ALA A 104 -8.35 -9.53 -6.33
N ASP A 105 -8.64 -9.08 -7.55
CA ASP A 105 -8.71 -7.67 -7.96
C ASP A 105 -9.63 -6.81 -7.07
N ALA A 106 -10.69 -7.41 -6.55
CA ALA A 106 -11.67 -6.75 -5.67
C ALA A 106 -11.08 -6.34 -4.30
N HIS A 107 -9.93 -6.90 -3.89
CA HIS A 107 -9.27 -6.50 -2.65
C HIS A 107 -8.44 -5.22 -2.77
N PHE A 108 -8.06 -4.81 -3.98
CA PHE A 108 -7.23 -3.62 -4.17
C PHE A 108 -7.93 -2.32 -3.72
N PRO A 109 -9.21 -2.07 -4.05
CA PRO A 109 -9.91 -0.90 -3.51
C PRO A 109 -9.93 -0.82 -1.98
N VAL A 110 -10.03 -1.96 -1.29
CA VAL A 110 -9.97 -2.04 0.19
C VAL A 110 -8.62 -1.54 0.70
N VAL A 111 -7.53 -2.06 0.13
CA VAL A 111 -6.17 -1.66 0.52
C VAL A 111 -5.90 -0.21 0.16
N LYS A 112 -6.37 0.27 -1.00
CA LYS A 112 -6.27 1.68 -1.42
C LYS A 112 -6.88 2.61 -0.38
N GLU A 113 -8.14 2.36 -0.01
CA GLU A 113 -8.84 3.21 0.95
C GLU A 113 -8.17 3.18 2.32
N ALA A 114 -7.72 2.00 2.77
CA ALA A 114 -6.97 1.86 4.03
C ALA A 114 -5.64 2.64 4.00
N ILE A 115 -4.89 2.62 2.90
CA ILE A 115 -3.66 3.42 2.73
C ILE A 115 -3.97 4.92 2.81
N LEU A 116 -4.96 5.39 2.04
CA LEU A 116 -5.29 6.83 2.00
C LEU A 116 -5.76 7.34 3.37
N LYS A 117 -6.58 6.55 4.09
CA LYS A 117 -6.98 6.86 5.47
C LYS A 117 -5.76 6.86 6.41
N THR A 118 -4.88 5.86 6.30
CA THR A 118 -3.66 5.79 7.11
C THR A 118 -2.78 7.02 6.89
N ILE A 119 -2.51 7.40 5.65
CA ILE A 119 -1.68 8.58 5.33
C ILE A 119 -2.32 9.86 5.84
N LYS A 120 -3.65 10.01 5.70
CA LYS A 120 -4.36 11.17 6.25
C LYS A 120 -4.20 11.27 7.77
N GLU A 121 -4.29 10.15 8.48
CA GLU A 121 -4.05 10.10 9.93
C GLU A 121 -2.57 10.36 10.30
N VAL A 122 -1.62 9.90 9.49
CA VAL A 122 -0.17 10.12 9.68
C VAL A 122 0.17 11.61 9.61
N VAL A 123 -0.23 12.29 8.52
CA VAL A 123 0.21 13.67 8.26
C VAL A 123 -0.64 14.73 8.98
N GLY A 124 -1.84 14.35 9.43
CA GLY A 124 -2.76 15.22 10.14
C GLY A 124 -3.07 16.51 9.37
N ALA A 125 -2.76 17.65 9.96
CA ALA A 125 -3.03 18.98 9.38
C ALA A 125 -2.29 19.27 8.07
N LYS A 126 -1.24 18.51 7.73
CA LYS A 126 -0.52 18.62 6.45
C LYS A 126 -1.23 17.94 5.29
N TRP A 127 -2.37 17.28 5.54
CA TRP A 127 -3.17 16.65 4.49
C TRP A 127 -3.70 17.69 3.51
N SER A 128 -3.55 17.41 2.21
CA SER A 128 -4.06 18.23 1.12
C SER A 128 -4.69 17.35 0.04
N GLU A 129 -5.52 17.95 -0.80
CA GLU A 129 -6.08 17.27 -1.98
C GLU A 129 -4.97 16.84 -2.95
N GLU A 130 -3.90 17.63 -3.08
CA GLU A 130 -2.74 17.29 -3.91
C GLU A 130 -2.00 16.05 -3.37
N LEU A 131 -1.80 15.94 -2.05
CA LEU A 131 -1.22 14.74 -1.44
C LEU A 131 -2.12 13.52 -1.62
N ASN A 132 -3.44 13.66 -1.43
CA ASN A 132 -4.39 12.58 -1.66
C ASN A 132 -4.36 12.09 -3.11
N SER A 133 -4.35 13.03 -4.06
CA SER A 133 -4.22 12.74 -5.49
C SER A 133 -2.91 12.02 -5.81
N ALA A 134 -1.79 12.48 -5.24
CA ALA A 134 -0.47 11.89 -5.48
C ALA A 134 -0.38 10.43 -5.02
N TRP A 135 -0.83 10.11 -3.80
CA TRP A 135 -0.91 8.73 -3.31
C TRP A 135 -1.89 7.87 -4.11
N THR A 136 -3.02 8.46 -4.54
CA THR A 136 -4.03 7.78 -5.35
C THR A 136 -3.44 7.34 -6.70
N ILE A 137 -2.77 8.26 -7.40
CA ILE A 137 -2.11 7.98 -8.69
C ILE A 137 -1.04 6.90 -8.52
N ALA A 138 -0.15 7.07 -7.53
CA ALA A 138 0.92 6.10 -7.28
C ALA A 138 0.39 4.69 -6.97
N TYR A 139 -0.65 4.59 -6.13
CA TYR A 139 -1.30 3.33 -5.83
C TYR A 139 -1.94 2.71 -7.07
N ASP A 140 -2.70 3.50 -7.84
CA ASP A 140 -3.45 2.98 -8.99
C ASP A 140 -2.52 2.43 -10.07
N GLU A 141 -1.44 3.15 -10.39
CA GLU A 141 -0.46 2.72 -11.39
C GLU A 141 0.32 1.47 -10.91
N LEU A 142 0.70 1.41 -9.63
CA LEU A 142 1.32 0.20 -9.08
C LEU A 142 0.35 -0.99 -9.06
N ALA A 143 -0.92 -0.75 -8.70
CA ALA A 143 -1.96 -1.78 -8.68
C ALA A 143 -2.23 -2.34 -10.08
N ILE A 144 -2.20 -1.50 -11.13
CA ILE A 144 -2.29 -1.96 -12.52
C ILE A 144 -1.17 -2.96 -12.83
N VAL A 145 0.07 -2.64 -12.45
CA VAL A 145 1.22 -3.54 -12.68
C VAL A 145 1.06 -4.84 -11.89
N ILE A 146 0.77 -4.79 -10.59
CA ILE A 146 0.64 -6.00 -9.77
C ILE A 146 -0.51 -6.88 -10.25
N LYS A 147 -1.68 -6.31 -10.60
CA LYS A 147 -2.83 -7.07 -11.13
C LYS A 147 -2.50 -7.76 -12.44
N LYS A 148 -1.72 -7.11 -13.32
CA LYS A 148 -1.21 -7.74 -14.53
C LYS A 148 -0.33 -8.95 -14.17
N GLU A 149 0.63 -8.80 -13.26
CA GLU A 149 1.49 -9.93 -12.87
C GLU A 149 0.72 -11.04 -12.13
N MET A 150 -0.38 -10.72 -11.45
CA MET A 150 -1.30 -11.73 -10.88
C MET A 150 -2.01 -12.52 -11.99
N ASN A 151 -2.51 -11.85 -13.01
CA ASN A 151 -3.15 -12.51 -14.16
C ASN A 151 -2.15 -13.37 -14.95
N ASP A 152 -0.90 -12.92 -15.08
CA ASP A 152 0.16 -13.66 -15.77
C ASP A 152 0.64 -14.89 -14.96
N ALA A 153 0.37 -14.93 -13.64
CA ALA A 153 0.80 -16.00 -12.74
C ALA A 153 -0.30 -17.03 -12.39
N ALA A 154 -1.55 -16.77 -12.76
CA ALA A 154 -2.71 -17.63 -12.51
C ALA A 154 -2.86 -18.70 -13.59
#